data_AF-A0A7J3D7B3-F1
#
_entry.id   AF-A0A7J3D7B3-F1
#
_cell.length_a   1.000
_cell.length_b   1.000
_cell.length_c   1.000
_cell.angle_alpha   90.00
_cell.angle_beta   90.00
_cell.angle_gamma   90.00
#
_symmetry.space_group_name_H-M   'P 1'
#
loop_
_entity.id
_entity.type
_entity.pdbx_description
1 polymer ?
#
loop_
_entity_poly.entity_id
_entity_poly.type
_entity_poly.pdbx_seq_one_letter_code
_entity_poly.pdbx_strand_id
1 'polypeptide(L)'
;MANKIIATVVIILICLSSVAHPAEGASIEIKVMDRYLIVKIESKIFQNMTAMPETNIHVTGVDLKQAEQALKNSMLKNYPASEISNISIKITSNNVWLNLTTQFILEGVTKIERDVKRVDLNWIPFKVEEDLRANNISYNLVGQRYLQPFIRSFSNESGVKYYSPIYTPVDSKLAANIAGNITSIDLTGIESKVSSWVREFDTDSKTTIWKTVVGKLVDLRAEVKSGNISRNFYCYTESNAQITINGYGVAIDDTLLVETTNNTQATLMLAAIIGLASVTSATYRYETKLRRRLRL
;
A
#
# COMPACT_ATOMS: atom_id res chain seq x y z
N MET A 1 -35.01 30.45 0.27
CA MET A 1 -34.76 28.98 0.21
C MET A 1 -33.56 28.66 -0.69
N ALA A 2 -33.40 29.31 -1.85
CA ALA A 2 -32.27 29.14 -2.78
C ALA A 2 -30.87 29.35 -2.15
N ASN A 3 -30.68 30.36 -1.28
CA ASN A 3 -29.37 30.63 -0.67
C ASN A 3 -28.87 29.52 0.28
N LYS A 4 -29.77 28.72 0.87
CA LYS A 4 -29.38 27.57 1.70
C LYS A 4 -28.90 26.39 0.86
N ILE A 5 -29.51 26.17 -0.31
CA ILE A 5 -29.12 25.11 -1.25
C ILE A 5 -27.72 25.40 -1.81
N ILE A 6 -27.46 26.65 -2.22
CA ILE A 6 -26.14 27.06 -2.72
C ILE A 6 -25.05 26.88 -1.65
N ALA A 7 -25.32 27.28 -0.41
CA ALA A 7 -24.37 27.09 0.70
C ALA A 7 -24.08 25.60 0.98
N THR A 8 -25.09 24.72 0.87
CA THR A 8 -24.91 23.28 1.11
C THR A 8 -24.11 22.62 -0.02
N VAL A 9 -24.34 23.02 -1.27
CA VAL A 9 -23.60 22.52 -2.44
C VAL A 9 -22.14 22.97 -2.38
N VAL A 10 -21.85 24.22 -1.98
CA VAL A 10 -20.48 24.73 -1.84
C VAL A 10 -19.72 24.02 -0.73
N ILE A 11 -20.37 23.70 0.40
CA ILE A 11 -19.73 22.94 1.49
C ILE A 11 -19.42 21.49 1.06
N ILE A 12 -20.32 20.84 0.32
CA ILE A 12 -20.08 19.50 -0.24
C ILE A 12 -18.95 19.53 -1.28
N LEU A 13 -18.90 20.56 -2.13
CA LEU A 13 -17.82 20.73 -3.12
C LEU A 13 -16.45 20.98 -2.45
N ILE A 14 -16.43 21.76 -1.36
CA ILE A 14 -15.20 22.02 -0.59
C ILE A 14 -14.73 20.74 0.11
N CYS A 15 -15.64 19.95 0.69
CA CYS A 15 -15.33 18.64 1.27
C CYS A 15 -14.85 17.60 0.25
N LEU A 16 -15.28 17.68 -1.02
CA LEU A 16 -14.80 16.81 -2.10
C LEU A 16 -13.47 17.27 -2.71
N SER A 17 -13.11 18.56 -2.56
CA SER A 17 -11.88 19.14 -3.13
C SER A 17 -10.64 19.02 -2.23
N SER A 18 -10.81 18.60 -0.97
CA SER A 18 -9.71 18.32 -0.06
C SER A 18 -9.32 16.84 -0.10
N VAL A 19 -8.98 16.31 -1.28
CA VAL A 19 -8.07 15.17 -1.32
C VAL A 19 -6.69 15.75 -1.04
N ALA A 20 -6.42 16.01 0.24
CA ALA A 20 -5.04 16.09 0.69
C ALA A 20 -4.42 14.76 0.28
N HIS A 21 -3.59 14.76 -0.76
CA HIS A 21 -2.81 13.57 -1.06
C HIS A 21 -1.93 13.36 0.17
N PRO A 22 -2.17 12.30 0.97
CA PRO A 22 -1.31 12.00 2.09
C PRO A 22 0.13 11.88 1.58
N ALA A 23 1.06 12.21 2.45
CA ALA A 23 2.50 12.11 2.19
C ALA A 23 2.87 10.63 2.24
N GLU A 24 2.61 9.87 1.19
CA GLU A 24 2.68 8.41 1.28
C GLU A 24 4.08 7.89 1.62
N GLY A 25 4.24 6.93 2.52
CA GLY A 25 5.46 6.13 2.66
C GLY A 25 5.51 5.16 1.50
N ALA A 26 6.27 4.06 1.60
CA ALA A 26 6.14 3.03 0.58
C ALA A 26 4.72 2.43 0.66
N SER A 27 3.89 2.82 -0.29
CA SER A 27 2.57 2.29 -0.54
C SER A 27 2.64 1.29 -1.67
N ILE A 28 1.85 0.22 -1.58
CA ILE A 28 1.83 -0.83 -2.61
C ILE A 28 0.43 -1.03 -3.15
N GLU A 29 0.31 -1.00 -4.47
CA GLU A 29 -0.88 -1.37 -5.22
C GLU A 29 -0.57 -2.64 -6.02
N ILE A 30 -1.35 -3.69 -5.77
CA ILE A 30 -1.20 -4.98 -6.45
C ILE A 30 -2.46 -5.24 -7.25
N LYS A 31 -2.32 -5.38 -8.56
CA LYS A 31 -3.39 -5.87 -9.43
C LYS A 31 -3.11 -7.31 -9.81
N VAL A 32 -4.00 -8.20 -9.42
CA VAL A 32 -3.87 -9.63 -9.71
C VAL A 32 -4.44 -9.94 -11.09
N MET A 33 -3.60 -10.51 -11.96
CA MET A 33 -3.98 -11.00 -13.27
C MET A 33 -4.16 -12.53 -13.23
N ASP A 34 -4.15 -13.22 -14.37
CA ASP A 34 -4.35 -14.67 -14.39
C ASP A 34 -3.15 -15.47 -13.92
N ARG A 35 -1.95 -15.09 -14.35
CA ARG A 35 -0.70 -15.82 -14.04
C ARG A 35 0.36 -14.97 -13.35
N TYR A 36 0.14 -13.67 -13.28
CA TYR A 36 1.11 -12.70 -12.80
C TYR A 36 0.41 -11.59 -12.02
N LEU A 37 1.18 -10.82 -11.28
CA LEU A 37 0.75 -9.61 -10.59
C LEU A 37 1.35 -8.40 -11.29
N ILE A 38 0.59 -7.32 -11.39
CA ILE A 38 1.13 -6.00 -11.69
C ILE A 38 1.29 -5.31 -10.34
N VAL A 39 2.54 -5.00 -10.00
CA VAL A 39 2.89 -4.38 -8.72
C VAL A 39 3.32 -2.95 -8.97
N LYS A 40 2.76 -2.02 -8.22
CA LYS A 40 3.13 -0.61 -8.21
C LYS A 40 3.45 -0.21 -6.78
N ILE A 41 4.67 0.25 -6.55
CA ILE A 41 5.14 0.79 -5.28
C ILE A 41 5.29 2.30 -5.45
N GLU A 42 4.65 3.06 -4.59
CA GLU A 42 4.77 4.52 -4.54
C GLU A 42 5.35 4.92 -3.20
N SER A 43 6.40 5.72 -3.17
CA SER A 43 6.99 6.24 -1.94
C SER A 43 7.12 7.75 -2.05
N LYS A 44 6.63 8.48 -1.05
CA LYS A 44 6.59 9.95 -0.99
C LYS A 44 7.15 10.43 0.35
N ILE A 45 8.45 10.71 0.36
CA ILE A 45 9.12 11.19 1.56
C ILE A 45 8.97 12.72 1.61
N PHE A 46 8.29 13.22 2.64
CA PHE A 46 8.37 14.63 2.97
C PHE A 46 9.59 14.89 3.85
N GLN A 47 10.34 15.94 3.55
CA GLN A 47 11.38 16.44 4.42
C GLN A 47 11.64 17.93 4.16
N ASN A 48 11.95 18.72 5.18
CA ASN A 48 12.44 20.10 5.00
C ASN A 48 13.81 20.33 5.68
N MET A 49 14.50 19.23 6.01
CA MET A 49 15.81 19.23 6.67
C MET A 49 16.93 19.61 5.69
N THR A 50 16.84 19.13 4.46
CA THR A 50 17.86 19.30 3.42
C THR A 50 17.25 19.85 2.14
N ALA A 51 18.07 20.48 1.30
CA ALA A 51 17.65 20.91 -0.02
C ALA A 51 17.82 19.75 -1.01
N MET A 52 16.70 19.11 -1.40
CA MET A 52 16.73 18.08 -2.43
C MET A 52 16.80 18.71 -3.83
N PRO A 53 17.59 18.15 -4.77
CA PRO A 53 17.65 18.67 -6.13
C PRO A 53 16.32 18.44 -6.86
N GLU A 54 15.83 19.47 -7.54
CA GLU A 54 14.67 19.34 -8.41
C GLU A 54 14.98 18.38 -9.56
N THR A 55 14.24 17.29 -9.65
CA THR A 55 14.52 16.23 -10.62
C THR A 55 13.24 15.54 -11.08
N ASN A 56 13.27 15.05 -12.33
CA ASN A 56 12.27 14.17 -12.91
C ASN A 56 13.00 13.16 -13.79
N ILE A 57 13.30 11.99 -13.21
CA ILE A 57 14.19 10.98 -13.78
C ILE A 57 13.39 9.72 -14.04
N HIS A 58 13.48 9.20 -15.27
CA HIS A 58 13.15 7.82 -15.57
C HIS A 58 14.44 7.01 -15.52
N VAL A 59 14.53 6.06 -14.58
CA VAL A 59 15.73 5.24 -14.40
C VAL A 59 15.86 4.30 -15.59
N THR A 60 17.03 4.26 -16.22
CA THR A 60 17.29 3.44 -17.42
C THR A 60 18.69 2.83 -17.37
N GLY A 61 19.02 1.96 -18.33
CA GLY A 61 20.37 1.44 -18.50
C GLY A 61 20.86 0.59 -17.32
N VAL A 62 22.09 0.84 -16.87
CA VAL A 62 22.76 0.07 -15.80
C VAL A 62 22.07 0.29 -14.45
N ASP A 63 21.66 1.52 -14.15
CA ASP A 63 20.99 1.87 -12.89
C ASP A 63 19.67 1.11 -12.72
N LEU A 64 18.91 0.94 -13.81
CA LEU A 64 17.66 0.17 -13.79
C LEU A 64 17.91 -1.32 -13.56
N LYS A 65 18.94 -1.89 -14.19
CA LYS A 65 19.34 -3.30 -14.00
C LYS A 65 19.81 -3.55 -12.57
N GLN A 66 20.53 -2.60 -11.97
CA GLN A 66 20.95 -2.70 -10.57
C GLN A 66 19.72 -2.69 -9.64
N ALA A 67 18.77 -1.79 -9.90
CA ALA A 67 17.52 -1.72 -9.13
C ALA A 67 16.68 -2.99 -9.26
N GLU A 68 16.59 -3.55 -10.47
CA GLU A 68 15.93 -4.84 -10.73
C GLU A 68 16.56 -5.97 -9.91
N GLN A 69 17.89 -6.07 -9.93
CA GLN A 69 18.61 -7.09 -9.17
C GLN A 69 18.42 -6.90 -7.66
N ALA A 70 18.45 -5.67 -7.16
CA ALA A 70 18.25 -5.36 -5.74
C ALA A 70 16.84 -5.75 -5.28
N LEU A 71 15.81 -5.40 -6.06
CA LEU A 71 14.41 -5.79 -5.80
C LEU A 71 14.26 -7.31 -5.80
N LYS A 72 14.83 -7.97 -6.81
CA LYS A 72 14.83 -9.42 -6.91
C LYS A 72 15.50 -10.06 -5.69
N ASN A 73 16.69 -9.60 -5.31
CA ASN A 73 17.41 -10.09 -4.14
C ASN A 73 16.59 -9.93 -2.85
N SER A 74 15.98 -8.77 -2.65
CA SER A 74 15.16 -8.49 -1.47
C SER A 74 13.89 -9.34 -1.41
N MET A 75 13.21 -9.55 -2.54
CA MET A 75 11.98 -10.36 -2.59
C MET A 75 12.26 -11.87 -2.51
N LEU A 76 13.32 -12.36 -3.15
CA LEU A 76 13.69 -13.77 -3.13
C LEU A 76 14.04 -14.28 -1.72
N LYS A 77 14.43 -13.40 -0.79
CA LYS A 77 14.60 -13.75 0.63
C LYS A 77 13.31 -14.34 1.22
N ASN A 78 12.15 -13.81 0.83
CA ASN A 78 10.84 -14.23 1.33
C ASN A 78 10.15 -15.23 0.39
N TYR A 79 10.39 -15.13 -0.93
CA TYR A 79 9.72 -15.98 -1.92
C TYR A 79 10.65 -16.39 -3.08
N PRO A 80 11.43 -17.48 -2.93
CA PRO A 80 12.46 -17.88 -3.90
C PRO A 80 11.94 -18.26 -5.30
N ALA A 81 10.66 -18.58 -5.44
CA ALA A 81 10.05 -19.01 -6.69
C ALA A 81 9.54 -17.84 -7.56
N SER A 82 9.72 -16.59 -7.12
CA SER A 82 9.23 -15.42 -7.84
C SER A 82 10.19 -14.94 -8.92
N GLU A 83 9.62 -14.37 -9.99
CA GLU A 83 10.37 -13.70 -11.05
C GLU A 83 9.81 -12.31 -11.28
N ILE A 84 10.72 -11.32 -11.39
CA ILE A 84 10.37 -9.93 -11.65
C ILE A 84 10.70 -9.63 -13.12
N SER A 85 9.79 -8.94 -13.81
CA SER A 85 10.01 -8.46 -15.18
C SER A 85 9.37 -7.09 -15.39
N ASN A 86 9.67 -6.46 -16.54
CA ASN A 86 9.10 -5.18 -16.96
C ASN A 86 9.17 -4.07 -15.90
N ILE A 87 10.33 -3.95 -15.25
CA ILE A 87 10.55 -2.92 -14.24
C ILE A 87 10.61 -1.53 -14.87
N SER A 88 9.95 -0.57 -14.22
CA SER A 88 10.02 0.85 -14.52
C SER A 88 10.10 1.62 -13.22
N ILE A 89 11.07 2.54 -13.12
CA ILE A 89 11.25 3.40 -11.95
C ILE A 89 11.24 4.85 -12.40
N LYS A 90 10.38 5.65 -11.76
CA LYS A 90 10.31 7.10 -11.93
C LYS A 90 10.60 7.78 -10.59
N ILE A 91 11.50 8.76 -10.63
CA ILE A 91 11.87 9.57 -9.47
C ILE A 91 11.49 11.00 -9.79
N THR A 92 10.70 11.62 -8.93
CA THR A 92 10.44 13.05 -9.00
C THR A 92 10.73 13.66 -7.65
N SER A 93 11.59 14.67 -7.61
CA SER A 93 11.84 15.42 -6.39
C SER A 93 11.60 16.90 -6.61
N ASN A 94 11.03 17.53 -5.60
CA ASN A 94 11.14 18.97 -5.38
C ASN A 94 11.86 19.16 -4.03
N ASN A 95 12.30 20.38 -3.76
CA ASN A 95 13.09 20.74 -2.57
C ASN A 95 12.67 20.03 -1.26
N VAL A 96 11.37 19.79 -1.05
CA VAL A 96 10.83 19.16 0.16
C VAL A 96 10.22 17.76 -0.02
N TRP A 97 9.96 17.33 -1.25
CA TRP A 97 9.36 16.03 -1.56
C TRP A 97 10.29 15.18 -2.39
N LEU A 98 10.37 13.90 -2.05
CA LEU A 98 10.91 12.86 -2.92
C LEU A 98 9.83 11.83 -3.19
N ASN A 99 9.39 11.75 -4.44
CA ASN A 99 8.44 10.73 -4.88
C ASN A 99 9.17 9.71 -5.76
N LEU A 100 8.98 8.44 -5.45
CA LEU A 100 9.48 7.29 -6.17
C LEU A 100 8.28 6.45 -6.58
N THR A 101 8.16 6.15 -7.87
CA THR A 101 7.17 5.20 -8.39
C THR A 101 7.90 4.06 -9.07
N THR A 102 7.77 2.87 -8.53
CA THR A 102 8.33 1.63 -9.07
C THR A 102 7.20 0.74 -9.54
N GLN A 103 7.23 0.29 -10.78
CA GLN A 103 6.24 -0.64 -11.32
C GLN A 103 6.94 -1.85 -11.93
N PHE A 104 6.40 -3.04 -11.71
CA PHE A 104 6.93 -4.28 -12.30
C PHE A 104 5.86 -5.36 -12.41
N ILE A 105 6.16 -6.40 -13.16
CA ILE A 105 5.39 -7.64 -13.24
C ILE A 105 6.04 -8.67 -12.34
N LEU A 106 5.23 -9.35 -11.54
CA LEU A 106 5.66 -10.43 -10.66
C LEU A 106 5.02 -11.75 -11.05
N GLU A 107 5.84 -12.74 -11.35
CA GLU A 107 5.42 -14.10 -11.74
C GLU A 107 5.80 -15.11 -10.65
N GLY A 108 5.27 -16.33 -10.74
CA GLY A 108 5.58 -17.44 -9.83
C GLY A 108 4.82 -17.45 -8.50
N VAL A 109 4.12 -16.36 -8.16
CA VAL A 109 3.31 -16.22 -6.92
C VAL A 109 1.85 -16.63 -7.09
N THR A 110 1.41 -16.91 -8.32
CA THR A 110 0.04 -17.34 -8.63
C THR A 110 0.03 -18.80 -9.08
N LYS A 111 -0.85 -19.60 -8.48
CA LYS A 111 -1.14 -20.99 -8.88
C LYS A 111 -2.61 -21.11 -9.24
N ILE A 112 -2.89 -21.82 -10.33
CA ILE A 112 -4.26 -22.13 -10.73
C ILE A 112 -4.44 -23.64 -10.55
N GLU A 113 -5.34 -24.01 -9.66
CA GLU A 113 -5.69 -25.40 -9.40
C GLU A 113 -7.19 -25.58 -9.66
N ARG A 114 -7.54 -26.32 -10.72
CA ARG A 114 -8.91 -26.46 -11.21
C ARG A 114 -9.52 -25.09 -11.50
N ASP A 115 -10.57 -24.72 -10.78
CA ASP A 115 -11.30 -23.45 -10.92
C ASP A 115 -10.89 -22.41 -9.88
N VAL A 116 -9.86 -22.67 -9.05
CA VAL A 116 -9.43 -21.74 -8.00
C VAL A 116 -8.04 -21.18 -8.32
N LYS A 117 -7.97 -19.85 -8.35
CA LYS A 117 -6.73 -19.09 -8.41
C LYS A 117 -6.27 -18.83 -6.98
N ARG A 118 -5.07 -19.30 -6.67
CA ARG A 118 -4.37 -19.08 -5.40
C ARG A 118 -3.23 -18.10 -5.63
N VAL A 119 -3.19 -17.02 -4.86
CA VAL A 119 -2.14 -15.99 -4.96
C VAL A 119 -1.47 -15.87 -3.61
N ASP A 120 -0.16 -16.09 -3.57
CA ASP A 120 0.64 -15.96 -2.37
C ASP A 120 1.19 -14.53 -2.25
N LEU A 121 0.98 -13.91 -1.10
CA LEU A 121 1.36 -12.52 -0.80
C LEU A 121 2.39 -12.42 0.34
N ASN A 122 2.94 -13.55 0.80
CA ASN A 122 3.99 -13.56 1.82
C ASN A 122 5.27 -12.81 1.40
N TRP A 123 5.41 -12.48 0.12
CA TRP A 123 6.53 -11.70 -0.40
C TRP A 123 6.44 -10.19 -0.11
N ILE A 124 5.25 -9.66 0.22
CA ILE A 124 5.01 -8.20 0.40
C ILE A 124 5.96 -7.55 1.42
N PRO A 125 6.16 -8.09 2.64
CA PRO A 125 7.00 -7.43 3.63
C PRO A 125 8.48 -7.59 3.27
N PHE A 126 8.99 -6.73 2.41
CA PHE A 126 10.41 -6.68 2.05
C PHE A 126 10.97 -5.26 2.10
N LYS A 127 12.30 -5.19 2.19
CA LYS A 127 13.07 -3.95 2.21
C LYS A 127 14.23 -4.05 1.24
N VAL A 128 14.46 -2.98 0.48
CA VAL A 128 15.69 -2.85 -0.33
C VAL A 128 16.76 -2.17 0.50
N GLU A 129 17.83 -2.89 0.81
CA GLU A 129 18.94 -2.40 1.64
C GLU A 129 20.06 -1.77 0.80
N GLU A 130 20.06 -2.02 -0.50
CA GLU A 130 21.09 -1.53 -1.43
C GLU A 130 20.87 -0.04 -1.76
N ASP A 131 21.99 0.68 -1.94
CA ASP A 131 21.94 2.08 -2.37
C ASP A 131 21.66 2.18 -3.87
N LEU A 132 20.40 2.38 -4.21
CA LEU A 132 19.97 2.61 -5.58
C LEU A 132 20.16 4.08 -5.96
N ARG A 133 20.87 4.29 -7.07
CA ARG A 133 21.25 5.62 -7.55
C ARG A 133 20.83 5.83 -9.00
N ALA A 134 20.50 7.07 -9.34
CA ALA A 134 20.30 7.53 -10.71
C ALA A 134 20.76 8.99 -10.81
N ASN A 135 21.54 9.33 -11.84
CA ASN A 135 22.13 10.67 -12.00
C ASN A 135 22.82 11.19 -10.72
N ASN A 136 23.58 10.32 -10.03
CA ASN A 136 24.29 10.62 -8.79
C ASN A 136 23.40 10.98 -7.58
N ILE A 137 22.09 10.69 -7.65
CA ILE A 137 21.14 10.86 -6.54
C ILE A 137 20.83 9.49 -5.98
N SER A 138 20.98 9.33 -4.66
CA SER A 138 20.51 8.14 -3.95
C SER A 138 19.02 8.28 -3.71
N TYR A 139 18.22 7.40 -4.32
CA TYR A 139 16.77 7.47 -4.20
C TYR A 139 16.19 6.40 -3.28
N ASN A 140 16.98 5.39 -2.88
CA ASN A 140 16.54 4.38 -1.92
C ASN A 140 17.02 4.70 -0.49
N LEU A 141 18.33 4.87 -0.25
CA LEU A 141 18.91 5.14 1.08
C LEU A 141 18.90 6.63 1.43
N VAL A 142 17.73 7.26 1.27
CA VAL A 142 17.54 8.71 1.41
C VAL A 142 17.86 9.17 2.83
N GLY A 143 17.45 8.39 3.82
CA GLY A 143 17.71 8.64 5.22
C GLY A 143 19.19 8.74 5.54
N GLN A 144 19.93 7.68 5.21
CA GLN A 144 21.37 7.61 5.44
C GLN A 144 22.14 8.68 4.66
N ARG A 145 21.72 8.97 3.42
CA ARG A 145 22.47 9.87 2.53
C ARG A 145 22.25 11.35 2.83
N TYR A 146 21.03 11.76 3.19
CA TYR A 146 20.66 13.17 3.31
C TYR A 146 20.23 13.57 4.73
N LEU A 147 19.40 12.76 5.38
CA LEU A 147 18.76 13.16 6.64
C LEU A 147 19.66 12.90 7.87
N GLN A 148 20.34 11.76 7.91
CA GLN A 148 21.25 11.42 9.00
C GLN A 148 22.41 12.44 9.14
N PRO A 149 23.10 12.87 8.05
CA PRO A 149 24.11 13.92 8.14
C PRO A 149 23.58 15.24 8.71
N PHE A 150 22.35 15.63 8.33
CA PHE A 150 21.71 16.82 8.88
C PHE A 150 21.50 16.72 10.39
N ILE A 151 20.96 15.60 10.88
CA ILE A 151 20.79 15.42 12.34
C ILE A 151 22.14 15.45 13.06
N ARG A 152 23.17 14.82 12.47
CA ARG A 152 24.51 14.79 13.06
C ARG A 152 25.19 16.16 13.09
N SER A 153 24.92 17.07 12.14
CA SER A 153 25.51 18.42 12.19
C SER A 153 25.03 19.22 13.41
N PHE A 154 23.86 18.88 13.95
CA PHE A 154 23.26 19.53 15.11
C PHE A 154 23.45 18.74 16.43
N SER A 155 24.20 17.64 16.44
CA SER A 155 24.28 16.74 17.62
C SER A 155 24.92 17.39 18.85
N ASN A 156 25.76 18.41 18.64
CA ASN A 156 26.52 19.09 19.69
C ASN A 156 25.92 20.45 20.06
N GLU A 157 24.80 20.85 19.44
CA GLU A 157 24.15 22.12 19.72
C GLU A 157 23.16 21.99 20.88
N SER A 158 23.35 22.78 21.94
CA SER A 158 22.49 22.77 23.14
C SER A 158 21.07 23.29 22.88
N GLY A 159 20.83 23.93 21.74
CA GLY A 159 19.54 24.49 21.33
C GLY A 159 18.64 23.54 20.56
N VAL A 160 19.03 22.27 20.35
CA VAL A 160 18.32 21.35 19.46
C VAL A 160 17.60 20.25 20.22
N LYS A 161 16.32 20.05 19.90
CA LYS A 161 15.48 18.99 20.46
C LYS A 161 14.92 18.12 19.35
N TYR A 162 14.94 16.80 19.55
CA TYR A 162 14.43 15.84 18.59
C TYR A 162 13.20 15.13 19.16
N TYR A 163 12.28 14.77 18.27
CA TYR A 163 11.04 14.09 18.62
C TYR A 163 10.71 12.99 17.59
N SER A 164 10.36 11.80 18.07
CA SER A 164 9.85 10.70 17.25
C SER A 164 9.04 9.70 18.11
N PRO A 165 7.74 9.45 17.84
CA PRO A 165 6.87 10.19 16.92
C PRO A 165 6.83 11.69 17.22
N ILE A 166 6.16 12.52 16.42
CA ILE A 166 6.33 13.99 16.38
C ILE A 166 6.32 14.76 17.73
N TYR A 167 5.73 14.21 18.80
CA TYR A 167 5.68 14.83 20.14
C TYR A 167 6.48 14.09 21.23
N THR A 168 7.11 12.96 20.92
CA THR A 168 7.84 12.14 21.91
C THR A 168 9.32 12.47 21.85
N PRO A 169 9.93 13.07 22.90
CA PRO A 169 11.33 13.44 22.88
C PRO A 169 12.25 12.22 22.68
N VAL A 170 13.27 12.39 21.85
CA VAL A 170 14.33 11.40 21.62
C VAL A 170 15.70 12.08 21.68
N ASP A 171 16.75 11.32 22.00
CA ASP A 171 18.12 11.84 21.96
C ASP A 171 18.62 11.97 20.50
N SER A 172 19.72 12.71 20.32
CA SER A 172 20.30 12.98 19.00
C SER A 172 20.82 11.73 18.29
N LYS A 173 21.28 10.72 19.04
CA LYS A 173 21.81 9.46 18.49
C LYS A 173 20.66 8.61 17.94
N LEU A 174 19.58 8.49 18.69
CA LEU A 174 18.36 7.80 18.28
C LEU A 174 17.72 8.52 17.09
N ALA A 175 17.61 9.85 17.14
CA ALA A 175 17.13 10.64 16.00
C ALA A 175 17.96 10.40 14.72
N ALA A 176 19.29 10.37 14.83
CA ALA A 176 20.17 10.09 13.70
C ALA A 176 20.05 8.65 13.17
N ASN A 177 19.74 7.68 14.03
CA ASN A 177 19.47 6.30 13.63
C ASN A 177 18.12 6.17 12.93
N ILE A 178 17.06 6.78 13.48
CA ILE A 178 15.74 6.84 12.86
C ILE A 178 15.84 7.49 11.48
N ALA A 179 16.48 8.66 11.40
CA ALA A 179 16.73 9.36 10.15
C ALA A 179 17.56 8.51 9.17
N GLY A 180 18.57 7.78 9.64
CA GLY A 180 19.44 6.94 8.80
C GLY A 180 18.74 5.71 8.22
N ASN A 181 17.75 5.16 8.93
CA ASN A 181 17.06 3.93 8.54
C ASN A 181 15.92 4.16 7.54
N ILE A 182 15.63 5.42 7.18
CA ILE A 182 14.59 5.76 6.22
C ILE A 182 15.04 5.31 4.83
N THR A 183 14.26 4.39 4.26
CA THR A 183 14.45 3.87 2.91
C THR A 183 13.18 4.04 2.11
N SER A 184 13.30 4.40 0.83
CA SER A 184 12.14 4.66 -0.02
C SER A 184 11.36 3.39 -0.34
N ILE A 185 12.03 2.24 -0.44
CA ILE A 185 11.39 0.94 -0.69
C ILE A 185 11.46 0.09 0.58
N ASP A 186 10.53 0.36 1.50
CA ASP A 186 10.35 -0.38 2.75
C ASP A 186 8.89 -0.75 2.97
N LEU A 187 8.56 -2.00 2.65
CA LEU A 187 7.21 -2.54 2.82
C LEU A 187 7.10 -3.43 4.07
N THR A 188 8.14 -3.46 4.93
CA THR A 188 8.10 -4.24 6.19
C THR A 188 7.02 -3.74 7.14
N GLY A 189 6.59 -2.48 7.02
CA GLY A 189 5.45 -1.96 7.76
C GLY A 189 4.11 -2.64 7.44
N ILE A 190 4.01 -3.36 6.31
CA ILE A 190 2.79 -4.05 5.84
C ILE A 190 2.86 -5.52 6.28
N GLU A 191 3.08 -5.76 7.56
CA GLU A 191 3.20 -7.11 8.15
C GLU A 191 1.84 -7.69 8.58
N SER A 192 0.78 -6.88 8.65
CA SER A 192 -0.55 -7.37 8.99
C SER A 192 -1.04 -8.33 7.91
N LYS A 193 -1.48 -9.52 8.32
CA LYS A 193 -2.04 -10.54 7.42
C LYS A 193 -3.12 -9.96 6.52
N VAL A 194 -3.11 -10.29 5.23
CA VAL A 194 -4.09 -9.77 4.24
C VAL A 194 -5.54 -10.10 4.62
N SER A 195 -5.76 -11.22 5.31
CA SER A 195 -7.08 -11.61 5.85
C SER A 195 -7.65 -10.63 6.87
N SER A 196 -6.82 -9.80 7.51
CA SER A 196 -7.24 -8.77 8.47
C SER A 196 -7.57 -7.42 7.81
N TRP A 197 -7.28 -7.26 6.52
CA TRP A 197 -7.49 -6.00 5.80
C TRP A 197 -8.96 -5.75 5.52
N VAL A 198 -9.32 -4.49 5.34
CA VAL A 198 -10.69 -4.12 4.96
C VAL A 198 -10.95 -4.63 3.56
N ARG A 199 -11.95 -5.49 3.42
CA ARG A 199 -12.37 -6.10 2.15
C ARG A 199 -13.64 -5.44 1.63
N GLU A 200 -13.59 -4.98 0.39
CA GLU A 200 -14.72 -4.38 -0.33
C GLU A 200 -14.92 -5.12 -1.65
N PHE A 201 -16.18 -5.43 -1.99
CA PHE A 201 -16.54 -5.95 -3.31
C PHE A 201 -17.32 -4.88 -4.06
N ASP A 202 -16.79 -4.45 -5.20
CA ASP A 202 -17.45 -3.52 -6.09
C ASP A 202 -18.25 -4.29 -7.14
N THR A 203 -19.57 -4.13 -7.10
CA THR A 203 -20.50 -4.82 -8.01
C THR A 203 -20.43 -4.31 -9.44
N ASP A 204 -20.04 -3.04 -9.64
CA ASP A 204 -20.01 -2.40 -10.95
C ASP A 204 -18.78 -2.84 -11.73
N SER A 205 -17.61 -2.76 -11.10
CA SER A 205 -16.35 -3.26 -11.68
C SER A 205 -16.18 -4.78 -11.56
N LYS A 206 -17.01 -5.45 -10.74
CA LYS A 206 -16.89 -6.87 -10.37
C LYS A 206 -15.50 -7.18 -9.81
N THR A 207 -14.97 -6.31 -8.97
CA THR A 207 -13.65 -6.48 -8.36
C THR A 207 -13.75 -6.63 -6.85
N THR A 208 -12.83 -7.40 -6.26
CA THR A 208 -12.61 -7.38 -4.81
C THR A 208 -11.36 -6.58 -4.52
N ILE A 209 -11.44 -5.68 -3.54
CA ILE A 209 -10.35 -4.83 -3.09
C ILE A 209 -10.08 -5.10 -1.61
N TRP A 210 -8.81 -5.30 -1.25
CA TRP A 210 -8.34 -5.29 0.13
C TRP A 210 -7.51 -4.05 0.38
N LYS A 211 -7.78 -3.35 1.48
CA LYS A 211 -7.07 -2.11 1.85
C LYS A 211 -6.64 -2.16 3.30
N THR A 212 -5.44 -1.66 3.56
CA THR A 212 -4.97 -1.38 4.92
C THR A 212 -4.24 -0.04 4.97
N VAL A 213 -4.35 0.65 6.09
CA VAL A 213 -3.63 1.89 6.38
C VAL A 213 -2.62 1.56 7.46
N VAL A 214 -1.34 1.62 7.10
CA VAL A 214 -0.23 1.40 8.05
C VAL A 214 0.01 2.67 8.86
N GLY A 215 -0.20 3.83 8.25
CA GLY A 215 0.02 5.13 8.88
C GLY A 215 1.49 5.55 8.77
N LYS A 216 1.96 6.36 9.73
CA LYS A 216 3.30 6.92 9.67
C LYS A 216 4.37 5.93 10.12
N LEU A 217 5.15 5.40 9.19
CA LEU A 217 6.33 4.59 9.51
C LEU A 217 7.47 5.44 10.08
N VAL A 218 7.56 6.69 9.63
CA VAL A 218 8.53 7.66 10.14
C VAL A 218 7.81 8.98 10.39
N ASP A 219 8.10 9.58 11.54
CA ASP A 219 7.52 10.85 11.99
C ASP A 219 8.52 11.58 12.89
N LEU A 220 9.58 12.11 12.28
CA LEU A 220 10.71 12.75 12.95
C LEU A 220 10.57 14.27 12.89
N ARG A 221 10.75 14.93 14.03
CA ARG A 221 10.83 16.40 14.14
C ARG A 221 12.10 16.83 14.86
N ALA A 222 12.78 17.84 14.32
CA ALA A 222 13.87 18.53 14.99
C ALA A 222 13.49 20.01 15.21
N GLU A 223 13.53 20.47 16.45
CA GLU A 223 13.36 21.88 16.83
C GLU A 223 14.75 22.47 17.10
N VAL A 224 15.17 23.44 16.30
CA VAL A 224 16.46 24.13 16.43
C VAL A 224 16.21 25.56 16.93
N LYS A 225 16.72 25.88 18.11
CA LYS A 225 16.68 27.23 18.68
C LYS A 225 18.01 27.94 18.45
N SER A 226 17.97 29.04 17.70
CA SER A 226 19.11 29.92 17.49
C SER A 226 18.73 31.35 17.92
N GLY A 227 19.20 31.75 19.10
CA GLY A 227 18.79 32.99 19.75
C GLY A 227 17.28 33.01 20.04
N ASN A 228 16.58 34.02 19.52
CA ASN A 228 15.12 34.18 19.68
C ASN A 228 14.29 33.47 18.60
N ILE A 229 14.92 32.79 17.65
CA ILE A 229 14.24 32.12 16.53
C ILE A 229 14.23 30.62 16.78
N SER A 230 13.04 30.01 16.78
CA SER A 230 12.87 28.56 16.74
C SER A 230 12.47 28.12 15.33
N ARG A 231 13.20 27.15 14.77
CA ARG A 231 12.91 26.54 13.46
C ARG A 231 12.57 25.07 13.65
N ASN A 232 11.50 24.63 13.00
CA ASN A 232 11.08 23.24 13.03
C ASN A 232 11.39 22.57 11.69
N PHE A 233 12.08 21.44 11.79
CA PHE A 233 12.33 20.55 10.69
C PHE A 233 11.56 19.24 10.89
N TYR A 234 11.06 18.68 9.81
CA TYR A 234 10.21 17.50 9.79
C TYR A 234 10.69 16.55 8.71
N CYS A 235 10.54 15.26 8.99
CA CYS A 235 10.59 14.21 7.99
C CYS A 235 9.54 13.16 8.34
N TYR A 236 8.69 12.81 7.40
CA TYR A 236 7.67 11.79 7.61
C TYR A 236 7.26 11.09 6.31
N THR A 237 6.62 9.93 6.50
CA THR A 237 6.15 9.01 5.45
C THR A 237 4.88 8.31 5.91
N GLU A 238 3.85 8.14 5.07
CA GLU A 238 2.55 7.51 5.39
C GLU A 238 2.21 6.30 4.52
N SER A 239 2.44 5.07 4.96
CA SER A 239 2.23 3.90 4.09
C SER A 239 0.78 3.41 4.03
N ASN A 240 0.36 2.97 2.85
CA ASN A 240 -0.90 2.26 2.62
C ASN A 240 -0.68 1.03 1.72
N ALA A 241 -1.58 0.05 1.76
CA ALA A 241 -1.53 -1.06 0.83
C ALA A 241 -2.91 -1.37 0.28
N GLN A 242 -2.96 -1.67 -1.02
CA GLN A 242 -4.16 -2.04 -1.74
C GLN A 242 -3.91 -3.23 -2.65
N ILE A 243 -4.83 -4.19 -2.62
CA ILE A 243 -4.82 -5.33 -3.53
C ILE A 243 -6.15 -5.39 -4.25
N THR A 244 -6.10 -5.47 -5.58
CA THR A 244 -7.27 -5.48 -6.45
C THR A 244 -7.26 -6.75 -7.28
N ILE A 245 -8.39 -7.44 -7.31
CA ILE A 245 -8.59 -8.64 -8.12
C ILE A 245 -9.92 -8.59 -8.85
N ASN A 246 -9.95 -9.14 -10.05
CA ASN A 246 -11.20 -9.35 -10.78
C ASN A 246 -11.94 -10.56 -10.20
N GLY A 247 -13.24 -10.42 -9.97
CA GLY A 247 -14.09 -11.43 -9.37
C GLY A 247 -14.19 -11.35 -7.85
N TYR A 248 -14.95 -12.29 -7.30
CA TYR A 248 -15.08 -12.46 -5.85
C TYR A 248 -13.87 -13.26 -5.33
N GLY A 249 -13.13 -12.66 -4.41
CA GLY A 249 -12.00 -13.33 -3.76
C GLY A 249 -12.09 -13.29 -2.24
N VAL A 250 -11.48 -14.28 -1.58
CA VAL A 250 -11.38 -14.38 -0.12
C VAL A 250 -9.91 -14.47 0.25
N ALA A 251 -9.52 -13.82 1.35
CA ALA A 251 -8.17 -13.90 1.90
C ALA A 251 -8.14 -14.89 3.07
N ILE A 252 -7.15 -15.78 3.09
CA ILE A 252 -6.82 -16.66 4.21
C ILE A 252 -5.35 -16.40 4.53
N ASP A 253 -5.10 -15.82 5.71
CA ASP A 253 -3.80 -15.22 6.05
C ASP A 253 -3.29 -14.31 4.91
N ASP A 254 -2.15 -14.65 4.30
CA ASP A 254 -1.55 -13.92 3.17
C ASP A 254 -1.75 -14.62 1.82
N THR A 255 -2.75 -15.50 1.75
CA THR A 255 -3.14 -16.14 0.49
C THR A 255 -4.50 -15.64 0.04
N LEU A 256 -4.61 -15.16 -1.21
CA LEU A 256 -5.90 -14.92 -1.84
C LEU A 256 -6.38 -16.16 -2.58
N LEU A 257 -7.65 -16.48 -2.39
CA LEU A 257 -8.38 -17.50 -3.12
C LEU A 257 -9.48 -16.83 -3.94
N VAL A 258 -9.41 -17.01 -5.26
CA VAL A 258 -10.36 -16.42 -6.19
C VAL A 258 -10.90 -17.48 -7.11
N GLU A 259 -12.22 -17.51 -7.26
CA GLU A 259 -12.87 -18.36 -8.23
C GLU A 259 -12.58 -17.84 -9.64
N THR A 260 -12.08 -18.72 -10.49
CA THR A 260 -11.91 -18.42 -11.91
C THR A 260 -13.27 -18.41 -12.61
N THR A 261 -13.33 -17.75 -13.76
CA THR A 261 -14.53 -17.36 -14.51
C THR A 261 -15.49 -18.48 -14.93
N ASN A 262 -15.25 -19.74 -14.59
CA ASN A 262 -16.18 -20.83 -14.87
C ASN A 262 -17.50 -20.69 -14.11
N ASN A 263 -17.59 -19.78 -13.13
CA ASN A 263 -18.84 -19.43 -12.42
C ASN A 263 -19.55 -20.68 -11.88
N THR A 264 -18.80 -21.76 -11.65
CA THR A 264 -19.32 -23.09 -11.35
C THR A 264 -19.87 -23.09 -9.95
N GLN A 265 -19.23 -22.43 -9.00
CA GLN A 265 -19.78 -22.27 -7.65
C GLN A 265 -20.96 -21.32 -7.63
N ALA A 266 -20.94 -20.20 -8.36
CA ALA A 266 -22.13 -19.34 -8.46
C ALA A 266 -23.33 -20.09 -9.06
N THR A 267 -23.08 -20.93 -10.08
CA THR A 267 -24.09 -21.80 -10.70
C THR A 267 -24.57 -22.87 -9.72
N LEU A 268 -23.67 -23.48 -8.95
CA LEU A 268 -24.01 -24.47 -7.92
C LEU A 268 -24.79 -23.84 -6.75
N MET A 269 -24.43 -22.63 -6.31
CA MET A 269 -25.14 -21.89 -5.28
C MET A 269 -26.53 -21.50 -5.77
N LEU A 270 -26.66 -21.01 -7.00
CA LEU A 270 -27.95 -20.71 -7.61
C LEU A 270 -28.82 -21.97 -7.72
N ALA A 271 -28.24 -23.09 -8.19
CA ALA A 271 -28.92 -24.37 -8.25
C ALA A 271 -29.36 -24.87 -6.86
N ALA A 272 -28.54 -24.69 -5.84
CA ALA A 272 -28.87 -25.03 -4.46
C ALA A 272 -30.01 -24.15 -3.90
N ILE A 273 -29.98 -22.83 -4.14
CA ILE A 273 -31.04 -21.90 -3.74
C ILE A 273 -32.35 -22.26 -4.43
N ILE A 274 -32.33 -22.50 -5.75
CA ILE A 274 -33.50 -22.93 -6.51
C ILE A 274 -34.02 -24.29 -6.00
N GLY A 275 -33.11 -25.23 -5.71
CA GLY A 275 -33.44 -26.52 -5.15
C GLY A 275 -34.15 -26.42 -3.80
N LEU A 276 -33.59 -25.63 -2.87
CA LEU A 276 -34.19 -25.36 -1.55
C LEU A 276 -35.57 -24.70 -1.70
N ALA A 277 -35.68 -23.64 -2.51
CA ALA A 277 -36.94 -22.96 -2.75
C ALA A 277 -38.01 -23.89 -3.34
N SER A 278 -37.61 -24.81 -4.22
CA SER A 278 -38.49 -25.81 -4.83
C SER A 278 -38.99 -26.82 -3.80
N VAL A 279 -38.10 -27.33 -2.94
CA VAL A 279 -38.48 -28.24 -1.84
C VAL A 279 -39.44 -27.56 -0.87
N THR A 280 -39.14 -26.34 -0.42
CA THR A 280 -40.03 -25.59 0.48
C THR A 280 -41.40 -25.37 -0.14
N SER A 281 -41.45 -25.02 -1.44
CA SER A 281 -42.70 -24.84 -2.18
C SER A 281 -43.50 -26.14 -2.29
N ALA A 282 -42.85 -27.27 -2.53
CA ALA A 282 -43.48 -28.58 -2.61
C ALA A 282 -44.03 -29.01 -1.24
N THR A 283 -43.26 -28.85 -0.17
CA THR A 283 -43.68 -29.15 1.21
C THR A 283 -44.88 -28.29 1.61
N TYR A 284 -44.83 -26.98 1.34
CA TYR A 284 -45.95 -26.08 1.61
C TYR A 284 -47.24 -26.49 0.85
N ARG A 285 -47.11 -26.86 -0.43
CA ARG A 285 -48.24 -27.37 -1.23
C ARG A 285 -48.78 -28.70 -0.69
N TYR A 286 -47.91 -29.57 -0.19
CA TYR A 286 -48.30 -30.84 0.40
C TYR A 286 -49.04 -30.63 1.73
N GLU A 287 -48.50 -29.81 2.63
CA GLU A 287 -49.12 -29.47 3.91
C GLU A 287 -50.49 -28.81 3.73
N THR A 288 -50.61 -27.87 2.79
CA THR A 288 -51.90 -27.20 2.51
C THR A 288 -52.94 -28.18 1.97
N LYS A 289 -52.55 -29.14 1.12
CA LYS A 289 -53.44 -30.23 0.68
C LYS A 289 -53.84 -31.15 1.83
N LEU A 290 -52.89 -31.53 2.69
CA LEU A 290 -53.16 -32.40 3.83
C LEU A 290 -54.11 -31.73 4.84
N ARG A 291 -53.89 -30.45 5.17
CA ARG A 291 -54.79 -29.66 6.03
C ARG A 291 -56.20 -29.55 5.45
N ARG A 292 -56.35 -29.45 4.12
CA ARG A 292 -57.67 -29.48 3.47
C ARG A 292 -58.36 -30.83 3.62
N ARG A 293 -57.62 -31.94 3.60
CA ARG A 293 -58.18 -33.29 3.79
C ARG A 293 -58.49 -33.62 5.26
N LEU A 294 -57.74 -33.05 6.21
CA LEU A 294 -57.93 -33.23 7.65
C LEU A 294 -58.98 -32.27 8.26
N ARG A 295 -59.51 -31.31 7.49
CA ARG A 295 -60.68 -30.51 7.85
C ARG A 295 -61.97 -31.14 7.32
N LEU A 296 -62.14 -32.43 7.62
CA LEU A 296 -63.40 -33.17 7.67
C LEU A 296 -63.64 -33.50 9.14
#